data_AF-X1DGX4-F1
#
_entry.id   AF-X1DGX4-F1
#
_cell.length_a   1.000
_cell.length_b   1.000
_cell.length_c   1.000
_cell.angle_alpha   90.00
_cell.angle_beta   90.00
_cell.angle_gamma   90.00
#
_symmetry.space_group_name_H-M   'P 1'
#
loop_
_entity.id
_entity.type
_entity.pdbx_description
1 polymer ?
#
loop_
_entity_poly.entity_id
_entity_poly.type
_entity_poly.pdbx_seq_one_letter_code
_entity_poly.pdbx_strand_id
1 'polypeptide(L)'
;EKSKFRGIELEGKTLGIVGFGQIGGLVAKKAIGLGMKVIAYDPFVSEDRFKQMEIRKADRLENIYEEADFISIHLPKNKDTLGMFDKAEFYKMKKGTIILNVARGGIVVEKDLAEAIRGGQIGGAALDVYEVEPCTDSPVFKLEEVVCTPHLGASTTEAQDRAGTTIAEQVIDVLNGKNATFPVNAPAIRPEQMDILSPFFELCESLGSLFINLVEGNLDSLKIGYYGKVSEYDVRVPTSVILVKILERYSAENVNMVNVDLVTKETGL
;
A
#
# COMPACT_ATOMS: atom_id res chain seq x y z
N GLU A 1 -25.86 -4.33 -35.79
CA GLU A 1 -25.33 -3.95 -34.45
C GLU A 1 -24.29 -4.93 -33.93
N LYS A 2 -24.52 -6.25 -33.93
CA LYS A 2 -23.52 -7.25 -33.51
C LYS A 2 -22.15 -7.16 -34.21
N SER A 3 -22.09 -6.71 -35.45
CA SER A 3 -20.84 -6.51 -36.20
C SER A 3 -20.00 -5.32 -35.74
N LYS A 4 -20.56 -4.40 -34.94
CA LYS A 4 -19.86 -3.22 -34.41
C LYS A 4 -19.00 -3.55 -33.19
N PHE A 5 -19.35 -4.60 -32.44
CA PHE A 5 -18.67 -4.96 -31.20
C PHE A 5 -17.94 -6.29 -31.36
N ARG A 6 -16.66 -6.30 -31.01
CA ARG A 6 -15.83 -7.51 -31.00
C ARG A 6 -15.13 -7.59 -29.65
N GLY A 7 -15.47 -8.60 -28.87
CA GLY A 7 -14.85 -8.85 -27.56
C GLY A 7 -13.50 -9.54 -27.67
N ILE A 8 -12.85 -9.70 -26.51
CA ILE A 8 -11.62 -10.46 -26.33
C ILE A 8 -11.93 -11.66 -25.43
N GLU A 9 -11.61 -12.85 -25.89
CA GLU A 9 -11.67 -14.07 -25.06
C GLU A 9 -10.53 -14.06 -24.03
N LEU A 10 -10.84 -14.34 -22.76
CA LEU A 10 -9.88 -14.31 -21.67
C LEU A 10 -9.10 -15.62 -21.54
N GLU A 11 -9.71 -16.76 -21.86
CA GLU A 11 -9.09 -18.07 -21.70
C GLU A 11 -7.78 -18.15 -22.51
N GLY A 12 -6.72 -18.63 -21.86
CA GLY A 12 -5.38 -18.73 -22.44
C GLY A 12 -4.62 -17.40 -22.60
N LYS A 13 -5.25 -16.24 -22.37
CA LYS A 13 -4.56 -14.94 -22.34
C LYS A 13 -3.72 -14.77 -21.09
N THR A 14 -2.75 -13.88 -21.17
CA THR A 14 -1.84 -13.58 -20.07
C THR A 14 -2.26 -12.29 -19.36
N LEU A 15 -2.55 -12.40 -18.06
CA LEU A 15 -2.71 -11.25 -17.16
C LEU A 15 -1.39 -10.97 -16.45
N GLY A 16 -0.85 -9.78 -16.70
CA GLY A 16 0.21 -9.15 -15.94
C GLY A 16 -0.33 -8.43 -14.72
N ILE A 17 0.20 -8.72 -13.53
CA ILE A 17 -0.15 -8.02 -12.30
C ILE A 17 1.05 -7.21 -11.83
N VAL A 18 0.87 -5.91 -11.62
CA VAL A 18 1.92 -5.02 -11.11
C VAL A 18 1.53 -4.57 -9.71
N GLY A 19 2.24 -5.08 -8.71
CA GLY A 19 1.87 -5.02 -7.30
C GLY A 19 1.13 -6.29 -6.87
N PHE A 20 1.81 -7.16 -6.10
CA PHE A 20 1.32 -8.47 -5.69
C PHE A 20 0.96 -8.52 -4.19
N GLY A 21 0.29 -7.45 -3.75
CA GLY A 21 -0.30 -7.33 -2.42
C GLY A 21 -1.60 -8.14 -2.26
N GLN A 22 -2.41 -7.77 -1.26
CA GLN A 22 -3.68 -8.46 -0.97
C GLN A 22 -4.64 -8.43 -2.18
N ILE A 23 -4.87 -7.25 -2.77
CA ILE A 23 -5.78 -7.09 -3.91
C ILE A 23 -5.24 -7.79 -5.15
N GLY A 24 -3.96 -7.59 -5.49
CA GLY A 24 -3.32 -8.26 -6.63
C GLY A 24 -3.41 -9.78 -6.55
N GLY A 25 -3.19 -10.37 -5.36
CA GLY A 25 -3.38 -11.80 -5.15
C GLY A 25 -4.82 -12.28 -5.38
N LEU A 26 -5.82 -11.53 -4.90
CA LEU A 26 -7.23 -11.86 -5.13
C LEU A 26 -7.61 -11.77 -6.61
N VAL A 27 -7.10 -10.77 -7.32
CA VAL A 27 -7.28 -10.62 -8.78
C VAL A 27 -6.65 -11.80 -9.51
N ALA A 28 -5.41 -12.18 -9.15
CA ALA A 28 -4.72 -13.33 -9.73
C ALA A 28 -5.54 -14.61 -9.58
N LYS A 29 -6.03 -14.89 -8.36
CA LYS A 29 -6.86 -16.06 -8.06
C LYS A 29 -8.11 -16.10 -8.94
N LYS A 30 -8.78 -14.97 -9.13
CA LYS A 30 -9.97 -14.86 -10.00
C LYS A 30 -9.62 -15.07 -11.46
N ALA A 31 -8.52 -14.48 -11.93
CA ALA A 31 -8.06 -14.62 -13.31
C ALA A 31 -7.68 -16.05 -13.68
N ILE A 32 -6.99 -16.77 -12.79
CA ILE A 32 -6.71 -18.22 -12.95
C ILE A 32 -8.01 -19.00 -13.08
N GLY A 33 -9.02 -18.68 -12.26
CA GLY A 33 -10.35 -19.30 -12.35
C GLY A 33 -11.08 -19.03 -13.67
N LEU A 34 -10.68 -17.98 -14.41
CA LEU A 34 -11.18 -17.67 -15.76
C LEU A 34 -10.32 -18.28 -16.88
N GLY A 35 -9.35 -19.15 -16.54
CA GLY A 35 -8.48 -19.81 -17.51
C GLY A 35 -7.35 -18.93 -18.06
N MET A 36 -7.06 -17.79 -17.41
CA MET A 36 -5.93 -16.94 -17.79
C MET A 36 -4.61 -17.48 -17.23
N LYS A 37 -3.51 -17.21 -17.94
CA LYS A 37 -2.15 -17.32 -17.39
C LYS A 37 -1.86 -16.06 -16.59
N VAL A 38 -1.23 -16.19 -15.42
CA VAL A 38 -0.90 -15.03 -14.59
C VAL A 38 0.60 -14.93 -14.38
N ILE A 39 1.13 -13.73 -14.62
CA ILE A 39 2.50 -13.32 -14.29
C ILE A 39 2.41 -12.05 -13.45
N ALA A 40 3.20 -11.97 -12.37
CA ALA A 40 3.11 -10.86 -11.43
C ALA A 40 4.49 -10.31 -11.06
N TYR A 41 4.60 -8.99 -10.96
CA TYR A 41 5.80 -8.26 -10.55
C TYR A 41 5.55 -7.52 -9.24
N ASP A 42 6.34 -7.85 -8.22
CA ASP A 42 6.44 -7.10 -6.96
C ASP A 42 7.81 -7.36 -6.32
N PRO A 43 8.69 -6.36 -6.23
CA PRO A 43 10.04 -6.53 -5.68
C PRO A 43 10.03 -6.71 -4.16
N PHE A 44 8.95 -6.33 -3.47
CA PHE A 44 8.85 -6.37 -2.01
C PHE A 44 8.17 -7.66 -1.50
N VAL A 45 7.72 -8.52 -2.41
CA VAL A 45 7.06 -9.78 -2.05
C VAL A 45 8.02 -10.96 -2.21
N SER A 46 8.07 -11.79 -1.16
CA SER A 46 8.89 -13.00 -1.13
C SER A 46 8.48 -14.00 -2.22
N GLU A 47 9.44 -14.74 -2.75
CA GLU A 47 9.17 -15.78 -3.76
C GLU A 47 8.19 -16.84 -3.28
N ASP A 48 8.21 -17.17 -2.00
CA ASP A 48 7.36 -18.20 -1.42
C ASP A 48 5.87 -17.88 -1.57
N ARG A 49 5.49 -16.59 -1.53
CA ARG A 49 4.11 -16.18 -1.77
C ARG A 49 3.66 -16.45 -3.21
N PHE A 50 4.54 -16.28 -4.19
CA PHE A 50 4.25 -16.60 -5.59
C PHE A 50 4.11 -18.12 -5.78
N LYS A 51 5.01 -18.91 -5.15
CA LYS A 51 4.96 -20.38 -5.18
C LYS A 51 3.67 -20.92 -4.56
N GLN A 52 3.26 -20.41 -3.41
CA GLN A 52 2.01 -20.81 -2.73
C GLN A 52 0.76 -20.59 -3.58
N MET A 53 0.77 -19.58 -4.43
CA MET A 53 -0.36 -19.26 -5.32
C MET A 53 -0.18 -19.84 -6.72
N GLU A 54 0.90 -20.59 -6.97
CA GLU A 54 1.26 -21.16 -8.28
C GLU A 54 1.30 -20.11 -9.40
N ILE A 55 1.75 -18.90 -9.06
CA ILE A 55 1.87 -17.77 -9.99
C ILE A 55 3.34 -17.55 -10.35
N ARG A 56 3.60 -17.25 -11.62
CA ARG A 56 4.94 -16.88 -12.06
C ARG A 56 5.30 -15.48 -11.56
N LYS A 57 6.39 -15.37 -10.80
CA LYS A 57 7.04 -14.10 -10.48
C LYS A 57 7.80 -13.61 -11.72
N ALA A 58 7.61 -12.34 -12.08
CA ALA A 58 8.46 -11.64 -13.03
C ALA A 58 9.69 -11.08 -12.29
N ASP A 59 10.86 -11.24 -12.89
CA ASP A 59 12.12 -10.72 -12.32
C ASP A 59 12.22 -9.20 -12.46
N ARG A 60 11.69 -8.69 -13.58
CA ARG A 60 11.62 -7.27 -13.91
C ARG A 60 10.26 -6.93 -14.52
N LEU A 61 9.89 -5.66 -14.42
CA LEU A 61 8.63 -5.16 -14.93
C LEU A 61 8.47 -5.37 -16.44
N GLU A 62 9.57 -5.30 -17.20
CA GLU A 62 9.59 -5.51 -18.64
C GLU A 62 9.12 -6.91 -19.06
N ASN A 63 9.30 -7.93 -18.21
CA ASN A 63 8.75 -9.26 -18.50
C ASN A 63 7.22 -9.23 -18.57
N ILE A 64 6.58 -8.36 -17.79
CA ILE A 64 5.13 -8.15 -17.87
C ILE A 64 4.78 -7.52 -19.22
N TYR A 65 5.52 -6.51 -19.67
CA TYR A 65 5.28 -5.80 -20.93
C TYR A 65 5.40 -6.73 -22.15
N GLU A 66 6.39 -7.62 -22.12
CA GLU A 66 6.68 -8.57 -23.20
C GLU A 66 5.61 -9.66 -23.34
N GLU A 67 4.93 -10.05 -22.25
CA GLU A 67 4.09 -11.25 -22.22
C GLU A 67 2.59 -10.95 -22.08
N ALA A 68 2.23 -9.91 -21.33
CA ALA A 68 0.86 -9.67 -20.89
C ALA A 68 -0.05 -9.14 -22.02
N ASP A 69 -1.24 -9.74 -22.14
CA ASP A 69 -2.34 -9.21 -22.95
C ASP A 69 -3.17 -8.18 -22.15
N PHE A 70 -3.22 -8.36 -20.83
CA PHE A 70 -3.88 -7.46 -19.88
C PHE A 70 -2.89 -7.09 -18.79
N ILE A 71 -2.84 -5.83 -18.36
CA ILE A 71 -2.02 -5.40 -17.22
C ILE A 71 -2.92 -4.76 -16.18
N SER A 72 -2.96 -5.34 -14.98
CA SER A 72 -3.71 -4.81 -13.83
C SER A 72 -2.77 -4.27 -12.77
N ILE A 73 -2.97 -3.01 -12.41
CA ILE A 73 -2.10 -2.25 -11.51
C ILE A 73 -2.71 -2.23 -10.11
N HIS A 74 -1.91 -2.61 -9.11
CA HIS A 74 -2.28 -2.70 -7.69
C HIS A 74 -1.18 -2.13 -6.78
N LEU A 75 -0.54 -1.06 -7.23
CA LEU A 75 0.52 -0.38 -6.49
C LEU A 75 -0.03 0.73 -5.58
N PRO A 76 0.61 0.99 -4.43
CA PRO A 76 0.37 2.23 -3.69
C PRO A 76 0.89 3.44 -4.48
N LYS A 77 0.39 4.64 -4.16
CA LYS A 77 0.91 5.90 -4.71
C LYS A 77 2.04 6.43 -3.84
N ASN A 78 3.23 6.55 -4.41
CA ASN A 78 4.40 7.18 -3.80
C ASN A 78 5.28 7.81 -4.90
N LYS A 79 6.46 8.32 -4.55
CA LYS A 79 7.36 8.99 -5.51
C LYS A 79 7.88 8.06 -6.61
N ASP A 80 8.01 6.77 -6.32
CA ASP A 80 8.56 5.78 -7.24
C ASP A 80 7.49 5.21 -8.18
N THR A 81 6.22 5.29 -7.80
CA THR A 81 5.09 4.78 -8.60
C THR A 81 4.33 5.86 -9.35
N LEU A 82 4.57 7.14 -9.03
CA LEU A 82 3.95 8.27 -9.72
C LEU A 82 4.47 8.37 -11.16
N GLY A 83 3.57 8.34 -12.13
CA GLY A 83 3.91 8.38 -13.55
C GLY A 83 4.66 7.14 -14.04
N MET A 84 4.62 6.04 -13.28
CA MET A 84 5.34 4.80 -13.60
C MET A 84 4.91 4.18 -14.94
N PHE A 85 3.69 4.46 -15.39
CA PHE A 85 3.18 4.05 -16.69
C PHE A 85 2.99 5.29 -17.56
N ASP A 86 4.06 5.66 -18.26
CA ASP A 86 4.08 6.76 -19.21
C ASP A 86 4.18 6.27 -20.66
N LYS A 87 4.30 7.22 -21.59
CA LYS A 87 4.47 6.95 -23.02
C LYS A 87 5.51 5.86 -23.32
N ALA A 88 6.71 5.97 -22.75
CA ALA A 88 7.82 5.05 -23.00
C ALA A 88 7.45 3.60 -22.61
N GLU A 89 6.76 3.42 -21.48
CA GLU A 89 6.31 2.10 -21.01
C GLU A 89 5.23 1.52 -21.92
N PHE A 90 4.25 2.31 -22.37
CA PHE A 90 3.22 1.82 -23.29
C PHE A 90 3.80 1.29 -24.60
N TYR A 91 4.87 1.90 -25.12
CA TYR A 91 5.53 1.43 -26.34
C TYR A 91 6.41 0.19 -26.15
N LYS A 92 6.74 -0.20 -24.92
CA LYS A 92 7.42 -1.48 -24.61
C LYS A 92 6.44 -2.65 -24.55
N MET A 93 5.15 -2.38 -24.36
CA MET A 93 4.11 -3.40 -24.24
C MET A 93 3.73 -4.02 -25.58
N LYS A 94 3.11 -5.19 -25.53
CA LYS A 94 2.45 -5.79 -26.68
C LYS A 94 1.41 -4.83 -27.28
N LYS A 95 1.38 -4.77 -28.61
CA LYS A 95 0.36 -3.99 -29.31
C LYS A 95 -1.03 -4.54 -28.99
N GLY A 96 -1.94 -3.66 -28.58
CA GLY A 96 -3.31 -4.02 -28.22
C GLY A 96 -3.48 -4.47 -26.76
N THR A 97 -2.47 -4.35 -25.90
CA THR A 97 -2.60 -4.61 -24.47
C THR A 97 -3.73 -3.77 -23.86
N ILE A 98 -4.46 -4.35 -22.91
CA ILE A 98 -5.51 -3.67 -22.15
C ILE A 98 -4.96 -3.30 -20.76
N ILE A 99 -5.08 -2.03 -20.37
CA ILE A 99 -4.58 -1.51 -19.09
C ILE A 99 -5.72 -1.34 -18.08
N LEU A 100 -5.52 -1.80 -16.85
CA LEU A 100 -6.46 -1.60 -15.75
C LEU A 100 -5.75 -0.87 -14.61
N ASN A 101 -6.23 0.34 -14.29
CA ASN A 101 -5.83 1.05 -13.08
C ASN A 101 -7.04 1.28 -12.18
N VAL A 102 -7.13 0.42 -11.17
CA VAL A 102 -8.15 0.47 -10.10
C VAL A 102 -7.49 0.62 -8.73
N ALA A 103 -6.25 1.13 -8.70
CA ALA A 103 -5.44 1.25 -7.50
C ALA A 103 -5.36 2.69 -7.01
N ARG A 104 -4.55 3.53 -7.67
CA ARG A 104 -4.41 4.95 -7.34
C ARG A 104 -4.21 5.80 -8.60
N GLY A 105 -4.80 6.98 -8.59
CA GLY A 105 -4.65 7.96 -9.66
C GLY A 105 -3.24 8.52 -9.75
N GLY A 106 -2.77 8.74 -10.98
CA GLY A 106 -1.42 9.23 -11.30
C GLY A 106 -0.32 8.20 -11.29
N ILE A 107 -0.61 6.90 -11.09
CA ILE A 107 0.34 5.84 -11.43
C ILE A 107 0.46 5.70 -12.96
N VAL A 108 -0.68 5.84 -13.64
CA VAL A 108 -0.81 5.90 -15.09
C VAL A 108 -0.92 7.36 -15.51
N VAL A 109 -0.07 7.79 -16.44
CA VAL A 109 -0.14 9.14 -17.03
C VAL A 109 -1.31 9.17 -18.03
N GLU A 110 -2.41 9.82 -17.65
CA GLU A 110 -3.68 9.72 -18.39
C GLU A 110 -3.58 10.27 -19.81
N LYS A 111 -2.80 11.35 -20.00
CA LYS A 111 -2.55 11.94 -21.30
C LYS A 111 -1.82 10.98 -22.24
N ASP A 112 -0.78 10.33 -21.75
CA ASP A 112 0.03 9.40 -22.55
C ASP A 112 -0.76 8.13 -22.86
N LEU A 113 -1.58 7.66 -21.92
CA LEU A 113 -2.51 6.56 -22.17
C LEU A 113 -3.49 6.91 -23.30
N ALA A 114 -4.07 8.11 -23.27
CA ALA A 114 -4.99 8.56 -24.31
C ALA A 114 -4.31 8.66 -25.68
N GLU A 115 -3.06 9.12 -25.74
CA GLU A 115 -2.26 9.13 -26.97
C GLU A 115 -1.97 7.70 -27.46
N ALA A 116 -1.58 6.79 -26.57
CA ALA A 116 -1.24 5.41 -26.91
C ALA A 116 -2.46 4.61 -27.40
N ILE A 117 -3.65 4.87 -26.85
CA ILE A 117 -4.92 4.29 -27.32
C ILE A 117 -5.27 4.83 -28.71
N ARG A 118 -5.24 6.15 -28.91
CA ARG A 118 -5.48 6.76 -30.25
C ARG A 118 -4.50 6.26 -31.30
N GLY A 119 -3.25 6.01 -30.90
CA GLY A 119 -2.22 5.43 -31.76
C GLY A 119 -2.36 3.91 -32.01
N GLY A 120 -3.29 3.24 -31.33
CA GLY A 120 -3.51 1.80 -31.41
C GLY A 120 -2.38 0.95 -30.82
N GLN A 121 -1.52 1.55 -29.99
CA GLN A 121 -0.49 0.83 -29.23
C GLN A 121 -1.15 0.09 -28.06
N ILE A 122 -2.03 0.77 -27.33
CA ILE A 122 -2.87 0.20 -26.28
C ILE A 122 -4.26 -0.05 -26.86
N GLY A 123 -4.81 -1.23 -26.61
CA GLY A 123 -6.09 -1.66 -27.19
C GLY A 123 -7.32 -1.09 -26.47
N GLY A 124 -7.13 -0.59 -25.25
CA GLY A 124 -8.17 -0.04 -24.40
C GLY A 124 -7.73 0.01 -22.93
N ALA A 125 -8.58 0.56 -22.07
CA ALA A 125 -8.30 0.62 -20.65
C ALA A 125 -9.55 0.57 -19.76
N ALA A 126 -9.36 0.26 -18.48
CA ALA A 126 -10.36 0.44 -17.43
C ALA A 126 -9.76 1.26 -16.29
N LEU A 127 -10.34 2.41 -16.00
CA LEU A 127 -9.88 3.35 -14.97
C LEU A 127 -10.98 3.59 -13.93
N ASP A 128 -10.66 3.38 -12.66
CA ASP A 128 -11.53 3.77 -11.54
C ASP A 128 -10.99 4.99 -10.78
N VAL A 129 -9.74 5.38 -11.03
CA VAL A 129 -9.00 6.39 -10.26
C VAL A 129 -8.28 7.35 -11.19
N TYR A 130 -8.16 8.62 -10.79
CA TYR A 130 -7.67 9.71 -11.63
C TYR A 130 -6.60 10.55 -10.93
N GLU A 131 -5.69 11.15 -11.69
CA GLU A 131 -4.60 12.00 -11.19
C GLU A 131 -5.07 13.05 -10.19
N VAL A 132 -6.18 13.71 -10.55
CA VAL A 132 -6.88 14.69 -9.72
C VAL A 132 -8.33 14.26 -9.59
N GLU A 133 -8.81 14.17 -8.35
CA GLU A 133 -10.19 13.82 -8.04
C GLU A 133 -10.84 14.93 -7.19
N PRO A 134 -12.09 15.34 -7.49
CA PRO A 134 -12.99 14.82 -8.53
C PRO A 134 -12.53 15.12 -9.97
N CYS A 135 -12.61 14.13 -10.86
CA CYS A 135 -12.22 14.26 -12.26
C CYS A 135 -13.44 14.42 -13.16
N THR A 136 -13.45 15.44 -14.02
CA THR A 136 -14.59 15.72 -14.93
C THR A 136 -14.20 15.98 -16.38
N ASP A 137 -12.91 16.11 -16.67
CA ASP A 137 -12.38 16.57 -17.95
C ASP A 137 -11.21 15.72 -18.48
N SER A 138 -11.02 14.51 -17.96
CA SER A 138 -9.95 13.61 -18.41
C SER A 138 -10.02 13.34 -19.92
N PRO A 139 -8.87 13.34 -20.64
CA PRO A 139 -8.83 13.05 -22.07
C PRO A 139 -9.31 11.63 -22.43
N VAL A 140 -9.33 10.71 -21.46
CA VAL A 140 -9.76 9.32 -21.67
C VAL A 140 -11.28 9.17 -21.74
N PHE A 141 -12.06 10.14 -21.23
CA PHE A 141 -13.54 10.12 -21.27
C PHE A 141 -14.11 10.19 -22.68
N LYS A 142 -13.30 10.59 -23.66
CA LYS A 142 -13.70 10.71 -25.07
C LYS A 142 -13.34 9.46 -25.89
N LEU A 143 -12.79 8.43 -25.26
CA LEU A 143 -12.32 7.21 -25.92
C LEU A 143 -13.31 6.08 -25.65
N GLU A 144 -13.85 5.47 -26.71
CA GLU A 144 -14.82 4.36 -26.58
C GLU A 144 -14.16 3.07 -26.08
N GLU A 145 -12.84 2.96 -26.22
CA GLU A 145 -12.02 1.84 -25.75
C GLU A 145 -11.72 1.91 -24.25
N VAL A 146 -12.15 2.98 -23.57
CA VAL A 146 -11.89 3.19 -22.14
C VAL A 146 -13.17 3.10 -21.32
N VAL A 147 -13.19 2.18 -20.36
CA VAL A 147 -14.23 2.11 -19.33
C VAL A 147 -13.79 2.94 -18.14
N CYS A 148 -14.63 3.88 -17.72
CA CYS A 148 -14.35 4.80 -16.62
C CYS A 148 -15.40 4.66 -15.52
N THR A 149 -14.95 4.58 -14.28
CA THR A 149 -15.81 4.67 -13.08
C THR A 149 -15.26 5.72 -12.10
N PRO A 150 -16.11 6.40 -11.32
CA PRO A 150 -15.69 7.48 -10.41
C PRO A 150 -15.31 6.95 -9.02
N HIS A 151 -14.17 6.25 -8.92
CA HIS A 151 -13.60 5.74 -7.66
C HIS A 151 -14.59 4.89 -6.84
N LEU A 152 -15.12 3.85 -7.49
CA LEU A 152 -16.15 2.97 -6.95
C LEU A 152 -15.60 1.65 -6.39
N GLY A 153 -14.29 1.40 -6.44
CA GLY A 153 -13.69 0.12 -6.06
C GLY A 153 -14.03 -0.38 -4.64
N ALA A 154 -14.29 0.54 -3.70
CA ALA A 154 -14.72 0.22 -2.34
C ALA A 154 -16.20 0.56 -2.06
N SER A 155 -16.93 1.03 -3.06
CA SER A 155 -18.32 1.48 -2.95
C SER A 155 -19.30 0.32 -3.06
N THR A 156 -19.11 -0.70 -2.22
CA THR A 156 -20.02 -1.85 -2.09
C THR A 156 -20.54 -1.96 -0.66
N THR A 157 -21.78 -2.42 -0.49
CA THR A 157 -22.41 -2.60 0.82
C THR A 157 -21.53 -3.43 1.74
N GLU A 158 -21.01 -4.56 1.27
CA GLU A 158 -20.21 -5.45 2.09
C GLU A 158 -18.84 -4.85 2.47
N ALA A 159 -18.25 -4.02 1.61
CA ALA A 159 -17.00 -3.34 1.94
C ALA A 159 -17.22 -2.25 2.99
N GLN A 160 -18.29 -1.46 2.85
CA GLN A 160 -18.66 -0.43 3.81
C GLN A 160 -19.04 -1.03 5.17
N ASP A 161 -19.84 -2.11 5.18
CA ASP A 161 -20.22 -2.82 6.41
C ASP A 161 -19.01 -3.39 7.14
N ARG A 162 -18.09 -4.04 6.40
CA ARG A 162 -16.83 -4.55 6.99
C ARG A 162 -15.98 -3.42 7.55
N ALA A 163 -15.82 -2.32 6.81
CA ALA A 163 -15.04 -1.17 7.28
C ALA A 163 -15.64 -0.58 8.56
N GLY A 164 -16.96 -0.38 8.60
CA GLY A 164 -17.66 0.11 9.78
C GLY A 164 -17.50 -0.82 10.98
N THR A 165 -17.67 -2.13 10.77
CA THR A 165 -17.52 -3.14 11.83
C THR A 165 -16.08 -3.17 12.36
N THR A 166 -15.08 -3.22 11.49
CA THR A 166 -13.66 -3.22 11.89
C THR A 166 -13.28 -1.97 12.68
N ILE A 167 -13.77 -0.80 12.28
CA ILE A 167 -13.52 0.45 13.02
C ILE A 167 -14.21 0.39 14.40
N ALA A 168 -15.46 -0.05 14.46
CA ALA A 168 -16.20 -0.14 15.72
C ALA A 168 -15.52 -1.10 16.71
N GLU A 169 -15.08 -2.27 16.25
CA GLU A 169 -14.32 -3.23 17.05
C GLU A 169 -13.01 -2.63 17.59
N GLN A 170 -12.26 -1.90 16.76
CA GLN A 170 -11.03 -1.25 17.19
C GLN A 170 -11.27 -0.15 18.23
N VAL A 171 -12.34 0.64 18.06
CA VAL A 171 -12.71 1.66 19.05
C VAL A 171 -13.06 1.01 20.37
N ILE A 172 -13.84 -0.08 20.35
CA ILE A 172 -14.19 -0.84 21.57
C ILE A 172 -12.93 -1.40 22.23
N ASP A 173 -12.01 -1.97 21.46
CA ASP A 173 -10.77 -2.52 21.98
C ASP A 173 -9.92 -1.45 22.67
N VAL A 174 -9.75 -0.29 22.03
CA VAL A 174 -9.00 0.85 22.61
C VAL A 174 -9.67 1.39 23.87
N LEU A 175 -11.00 1.56 23.86
CA LEU A 175 -11.74 2.03 25.05
C LEU A 175 -11.69 1.05 26.23
N ASN A 176 -11.48 -0.24 25.95
CA ASN A 176 -11.24 -1.27 26.97
C ASN A 176 -9.76 -1.43 27.35
N GLY A 177 -8.89 -0.52 26.92
CA GLY A 177 -7.46 -0.52 27.26
C GLY A 177 -6.62 -1.52 26.47
N LYS A 178 -7.13 -2.08 25.36
CA LYS A 178 -6.32 -2.88 24.44
C LYS A 178 -5.62 -1.99 23.40
N ASN A 179 -4.61 -2.55 22.75
CA ASN A 179 -3.90 -1.86 21.68
C ASN A 179 -4.74 -1.78 20.40
N ALA A 180 -4.65 -0.65 19.69
CA ALA A 180 -5.21 -0.52 18.35
C ALA A 180 -4.50 -1.47 17.37
N THR A 181 -5.25 -2.20 16.56
CA THR A 181 -4.68 -3.16 15.58
C THR A 181 -4.16 -2.47 14.32
N PHE A 182 -4.82 -1.39 13.86
CA PHE A 182 -4.40 -0.63 12.68
C PHE A 182 -4.19 0.86 12.99
N PRO A 183 -3.27 1.21 13.94
CA PRO A 183 -3.01 2.60 14.26
C PRO A 183 -2.32 3.30 13.08
N VAL A 184 -2.80 4.49 12.74
CA VAL A 184 -2.25 5.30 11.62
C VAL A 184 -1.15 6.26 12.07
N ASN A 185 -1.08 6.52 13.37
CA ASN A 185 -0.16 7.47 14.01
C ASN A 185 0.80 6.79 15.01
N ALA A 186 0.82 5.46 15.07
CA ALA A 186 1.83 4.73 15.82
C ALA A 186 3.01 4.32 14.91
N PRO A 187 4.24 4.29 15.44
CA PRO A 187 5.36 3.76 14.68
C PRO A 187 5.18 2.25 14.44
N ALA A 188 5.44 1.83 13.20
CA ALA A 188 5.33 0.44 12.77
C ALA A 188 6.70 -0.12 12.40
N ILE A 189 6.94 -1.39 12.73
CA ILE A 189 8.16 -2.11 12.35
C ILE A 189 7.85 -2.99 11.15
N ARG A 190 8.70 -2.91 10.13
CA ARG A 190 8.62 -3.84 8.99
C ARG A 190 8.88 -5.27 9.51
N PRO A 191 8.16 -6.29 9.04
CA PRO A 191 8.35 -7.67 9.53
C PRO A 191 9.81 -8.13 9.52
N GLU A 192 10.56 -7.75 8.49
CA GLU A 192 11.99 -8.04 8.32
C GLU A 192 12.90 -7.46 9.41
N GLN A 193 12.47 -6.41 10.11
CA GLN A 193 13.24 -5.73 11.15
C GLN A 193 12.79 -6.14 12.56
N MET A 194 11.67 -6.86 12.70
CA MET A 194 11.10 -7.21 14.00
C MET A 194 12.01 -8.13 14.81
N ASP A 195 12.60 -9.13 14.18
CA ASP A 195 13.50 -10.08 14.84
C ASP A 195 14.78 -9.40 15.36
N ILE A 196 15.20 -8.32 14.72
CA ILE A 196 16.39 -7.55 15.08
C ILE A 196 16.10 -6.58 16.23
N LEU A 197 14.94 -5.91 16.18
CA LEU A 197 14.57 -4.85 17.12
C LEU A 197 13.89 -5.39 18.39
N SER A 198 13.16 -6.50 18.32
CA SER A 198 12.43 -7.07 19.46
C SER A 198 13.28 -7.34 20.71
N PRO A 199 14.55 -7.80 20.62
CA PRO A 199 15.38 -7.98 21.81
C PRO A 199 15.68 -6.66 22.56
N PHE A 200 15.55 -5.51 21.90
CA PHE A 200 15.81 -4.21 22.50
C PHE A 200 14.58 -3.62 23.22
N PHE A 201 13.37 -4.15 23.05
CA PHE A 201 12.18 -3.53 23.64
C PHE A 201 12.18 -3.64 25.17
N GLU A 202 12.49 -4.81 25.72
CA GLU A 202 12.61 -4.98 27.17
C GLU A 202 13.70 -4.07 27.77
N LEU A 203 14.81 -3.90 27.05
CA LEU A 203 15.85 -2.96 27.43
C LEU A 203 15.34 -1.51 27.38
N CYS A 204 14.61 -1.12 26.34
CA CYS A 204 14.03 0.21 26.19
C CYS A 204 13.03 0.52 27.32
N GLU A 205 12.16 -0.42 27.67
CA GLU A 205 11.25 -0.29 28.80
C GLU A 205 12.01 -0.13 30.12
N SER A 206 13.04 -0.95 30.33
CA SER A 206 13.88 -0.90 31.53
C SER A 206 14.63 0.43 31.63
N LEU A 207 15.15 0.95 30.53
CA LEU A 207 15.85 2.24 30.49
C LEU A 207 14.90 3.41 30.76
N GLY A 208 13.72 3.44 30.14
CA GLY A 208 12.72 4.47 30.40
C GLY A 208 12.25 4.46 31.86
N SER A 209 11.98 3.27 32.39
CA SER A 209 11.60 3.08 33.80
C SER A 209 12.72 3.47 34.76
N LEU A 210 13.96 3.07 34.49
CA LEU A 210 15.11 3.42 35.32
C LEU A 210 15.32 4.94 35.31
N PHE A 211 15.36 5.54 34.13
CA PHE A 211 15.53 6.98 33.96
C PHE A 211 14.49 7.75 34.76
N ILE A 212 13.21 7.40 34.62
CA ILE A 212 12.14 8.14 35.27
C ILE A 212 12.14 8.00 36.80
N ASN A 213 12.68 6.90 37.33
CA ASN A 213 12.84 6.72 38.77
C ASN A 213 14.06 7.46 39.33
N LEU A 214 15.05 7.79 38.49
CA LEU A 214 16.25 8.52 38.91
C LEU A 214 16.10 10.05 38.79
N VAL A 215 15.17 10.53 37.96
CA VAL A 215 14.93 11.97 37.79
C VAL A 215 14.11 12.52 38.96
N GLU A 216 14.64 13.59 39.58
CA GLU A 216 13.94 14.42 40.56
C GLU A 216 13.54 15.76 39.92
N GLY A 217 12.30 16.20 40.14
CA GLY A 217 11.79 17.47 39.59
C GLY A 217 11.21 17.34 38.18
N ASN A 218 11.16 18.47 37.46
CA ASN A 218 10.59 18.54 36.11
C ASN A 218 11.62 18.13 35.05
N LEU A 219 11.16 17.47 34.00
CA LEU A 219 11.98 17.05 32.87
C LEU A 219 11.83 18.05 31.72
N ASP A 220 12.85 18.88 31.49
CA ASP A 220 12.81 19.95 30.47
C ASP A 220 13.29 19.49 29.08
N SER A 221 14.10 18.43 29.00
CA SER A 221 14.57 17.87 27.74
C SER A 221 15.01 16.42 27.89
N LEU A 222 14.86 15.64 26.82
CA LEU A 222 15.29 14.26 26.76
C LEU A 222 16.15 14.01 25.52
N LYS A 223 17.27 13.30 25.69
CA LYS A 223 18.14 12.89 24.58
C LYS A 223 18.31 11.38 24.59
N ILE A 224 17.80 10.73 23.56
CA ILE A 224 17.95 9.28 23.34
C ILE A 224 19.00 9.06 22.24
N GLY A 225 20.05 8.32 22.55
CA GLY A 225 21.14 8.01 21.62
C GLY A 225 21.15 6.55 21.21
N TYR A 226 21.22 6.28 19.91
CA TYR A 226 21.36 4.94 19.34
C TYR A 226 22.76 4.78 18.75
N TYR A 227 23.47 3.72 19.13
CA TYR A 227 24.87 3.52 18.77
C TYR A 227 25.14 2.10 18.27
N GLY A 228 26.06 1.97 17.30
CA GLY A 228 26.42 0.68 16.69
C GLY A 228 25.37 0.20 15.70
N LYS A 229 25.28 -1.11 15.47
CA LYS A 229 24.42 -1.67 14.41
C LYS A 229 22.95 -1.26 14.54
N VAL A 230 22.44 -1.06 15.76
CA VAL A 230 21.04 -0.66 15.98
C VAL A 230 20.70 0.70 15.35
N SER A 231 21.68 1.60 15.19
CA SER A 231 21.45 2.92 14.58
C SER A 231 21.22 2.86 13.06
N GLU A 232 21.44 1.71 12.43
CA GLU A 232 21.17 1.49 11.00
C GLU A 232 19.68 1.13 10.73
N TYR A 233 18.91 0.88 11.79
CA TYR A 233 17.50 0.50 11.71
C TYR A 233 16.56 1.65 12.08
N ASP A 234 15.27 1.45 11.84
CA ASP A 234 14.25 2.40 12.25
C ASP A 234 14.02 2.35 13.76
N VAL A 235 14.57 3.33 14.47
CA VAL A 235 14.56 3.40 15.93
C VAL A 235 13.31 4.08 16.51
N ARG A 236 12.30 4.40 15.69
CA ARG A 236 11.08 5.07 16.16
C ARG A 236 10.31 4.24 17.20
N VAL A 237 10.14 2.93 16.98
CA VAL A 237 9.48 2.07 17.97
C VAL A 237 10.28 1.99 19.28
N PRO A 238 11.59 1.67 19.28
CA PRO A 238 12.42 1.77 20.48
C PRO A 238 12.30 3.12 21.21
N THR A 239 12.25 4.23 20.45
CA THR A 239 12.10 5.59 21.01
C THR A 239 10.76 5.73 21.73
N SER A 240 9.66 5.36 21.06
CA SER A 240 8.31 5.41 21.62
C SER A 240 8.15 4.51 22.84
N VAL A 241 8.76 3.32 22.87
CA VAL A 241 8.77 2.44 24.04
C VAL A 241 9.41 3.12 25.26
N ILE A 242 10.56 3.79 25.08
CA ILE A 242 11.22 4.55 26.15
C ILE A 242 10.31 5.69 26.63
N LEU A 243 9.74 6.46 25.69
CA LEU A 243 8.89 7.61 25.98
C LEU A 243 7.61 7.22 26.74
N VAL A 244 6.97 6.09 26.38
CA VAL A 244 5.80 5.57 27.11
C VAL A 244 6.14 5.41 28.59
N LYS A 245 7.26 4.75 28.92
CA LYS A 245 7.68 4.53 30.31
C LYS A 245 8.06 5.81 31.06
N ILE A 246 8.61 6.80 30.36
CA ILE A 246 8.92 8.11 30.95
C ILE A 246 7.64 8.89 31.25
N LEU A 247 6.71 8.93 30.30
CA LEU A 247 5.51 9.77 30.39
C LEU A 247 4.38 9.15 31.22
N GLU A 248 4.38 7.82 31.45
CA GLU A 248 3.48 7.14 32.41
C GLU A 248 3.47 7.81 33.81
N ARG A 249 4.57 8.43 34.23
CA ARG A 249 4.66 9.14 35.52
C ARG A 249 4.13 10.59 35.48
N TYR A 250 4.17 11.24 34.33
CA TYR A 250 3.93 12.68 34.19
C TYR A 250 2.56 13.01 33.58
N SER A 251 1.99 12.10 32.81
CA SER A 251 0.68 12.30 32.19
C SER A 251 -0.43 11.80 33.10
N ALA A 252 -1.50 12.57 33.21
CA ALA A 252 -2.76 12.11 33.80
C ALA A 252 -3.52 11.15 32.86
N GLU A 253 -3.12 11.09 31.59
CA GLU A 253 -3.69 10.21 30.57
C GLU A 253 -2.91 8.90 30.44
N ASN A 254 -3.59 7.83 30.03
CA ASN A 254 -2.94 6.57 29.70
C ASN A 254 -2.07 6.73 28.44
N VAL A 255 -0.74 6.78 28.64
CA VAL A 255 0.24 6.86 27.54
C VAL A 255 0.47 5.49 26.92
N ASN A 256 0.50 5.42 25.59
CA ASN A 256 0.70 4.21 24.81
C ASN A 256 1.38 4.54 23.47
N MET A 257 1.69 3.50 22.68
CA MET A 257 2.41 3.62 21.40
C MET A 257 1.71 4.49 20.34
N VAL A 258 0.41 4.77 20.52
CA VAL A 258 -0.41 5.57 19.58
C VAL A 258 -0.38 7.05 19.94
N ASN A 259 -0.45 7.40 21.23
CA ASN A 259 -0.52 8.80 21.67
C ASN A 259 0.80 9.36 22.22
N VAL A 260 1.84 8.53 22.41
CA VAL A 260 3.09 8.96 23.05
C VAL A 260 3.72 10.20 22.39
N ASP A 261 3.76 10.26 21.06
CA ASP A 261 4.33 11.41 20.33
C ASP A 261 3.52 12.69 20.53
N LEU A 262 2.21 12.57 20.72
CA LEU A 262 1.32 13.71 21.00
C LEU A 262 1.52 14.18 22.44
N VAL A 263 1.45 13.26 23.40
CA VAL A 263 1.63 13.55 24.83
C VAL A 263 3.00 14.18 25.09
N THR A 264 4.06 13.69 24.43
CA THR A 264 5.42 14.26 24.52
C THR A 264 5.41 15.76 24.15
N LYS A 265 4.72 16.13 23.08
CA LYS A 265 4.63 17.54 22.64
C LYS A 265 3.79 18.39 23.59
N GLU A 266 2.71 17.84 24.13
CA GLU A 266 1.82 18.54 25.06
C GLU A 266 2.47 18.81 26.41
N THR A 267 3.34 17.90 26.88
CA THR A 267 4.14 18.10 28.09
C THR A 267 5.34 19.03 27.87
N GLY A 268 5.59 19.47 26.64
CA GLY A 268 6.66 20.40 26.28
C GLY A 268 8.05 19.76 26.20
N LEU A 269 8.11 18.44 26.03
CA LEU A 269 9.32 17.61 26.04
C LEU A 269 9.89 17.33 24.64
#